data_AF-A0A317N1Z3-F1
#
_entry.id   AF-A0A317N1Z3-F1
#
_cell.length_a   1.000
_cell.length_b   1.000
_cell.length_c   1.000
_cell.angle_alpha   90.00
_cell.angle_beta   90.00
_cell.angle_gamma   90.00
#
_symmetry.space_group_name_H-M   'P 1'
#
loop_
_entity.id
_entity.type
_entity.pdbx_description
1 polymer ?
#
loop_
_entity_poly.entity_id
_entity_poly.type
_entity_poly.pdbx_seq_one_letter_code
_entity_poly.pdbx_strand_id
1 'polypeptide(L)'
;MKNKFNRLSLAVAIAAAAFASQAHAGGYQINEQSVSGQGYGHAGRSSNVNDATIVFGNPAGMSFLDRAQVTAGGTYLNVNTDIN
;
A
#
# COMPACT_ATOMS: atom_id res chain seq x y z
N MET A 1 13.55 -1.07 47.26
CA MET A 1 12.46 -1.41 46.32
C MET A 1 13.10 -1.90 45.02
N LYS A 2 13.03 -3.20 44.70
CA LYS A 2 13.68 -3.76 43.50
C LYS A 2 12.67 -3.78 42.36
N ASN A 3 12.71 -2.79 41.48
CA ASN A 3 11.86 -2.74 40.28
C ASN A 3 12.36 -3.81 39.31
N LYS A 4 11.68 -4.96 39.27
CA LYS A 4 11.97 -6.02 38.29
C LYS A 4 11.49 -5.53 36.92
N PHE A 5 12.38 -4.95 36.13
CA PHE A 5 12.10 -4.59 34.75
C PHE A 5 11.77 -5.87 33.96
N ASN A 6 10.49 -6.06 33.62
CA ASN A 6 10.02 -7.19 32.85
C ASN A 6 10.33 -6.95 31.37
N ARG A 7 11.34 -7.64 30.84
CA ARG A 7 11.79 -7.54 29.44
C ARG A 7 10.65 -7.79 28.45
N LEU A 8 9.66 -8.61 28.83
CA LEU A 8 8.48 -8.88 28.02
C LEU A 8 7.61 -7.63 27.87
N SER A 9 7.40 -6.89 28.96
CA SER A 9 6.64 -5.63 28.95
C SER A 9 7.32 -4.57 28.09
N LEU A 10 8.66 -4.52 28.09
CA LEU A 10 9.41 -3.60 27.23
C LEU A 10 9.29 -3.98 25.74
N ALA A 11 9.41 -5.27 25.40
CA ALA A 11 9.25 -5.74 24.02
C ALA A 11 7.84 -5.47 23.49
N VAL A 12 6.81 -5.70 24.31
CA VAL A 12 5.42 -5.38 23.96
C VAL A 12 5.21 -3.87 23.78
N ALA A 13 5.81 -3.04 24.64
CA ALA A 13 5.72 -1.58 24.50
C ALA A 13 6.41 -1.07 23.22
N ILE A 14 7.57 -1.62 22.86
CA ILE A 14 8.28 -1.27 21.61
C ILE A 14 7.47 -1.70 20.39
N ALA A 15 6.93 -2.92 20.39
CA ALA A 15 6.07 -3.40 19.31
C ALA A 15 4.80 -2.52 19.18
N ALA A 16 4.12 -2.23 20.28
CA ALA A 16 2.95 -1.36 20.28
C ALA A 16 3.30 0.04 19.73
N ALA A 17 4.42 0.64 20.14
CA ALA A 17 4.87 1.92 19.62
C ALA A 17 5.19 1.89 18.11
N ALA A 18 5.70 0.77 17.59
CA ALA A 18 5.96 0.61 16.15
C ALA A 18 4.69 0.56 15.29
N PHE A 19 3.55 0.16 15.86
CA PHE A 19 2.27 0.02 15.14
C PHE A 19 1.22 1.09 15.51
N ALA A 20 1.42 1.88 16.57
CA ALA A 20 0.43 2.82 17.10
C ALA A 20 0.14 4.04 16.22
N SER A 21 0.97 4.34 15.19
CA SER A 21 0.90 5.60 14.43
C SER A 21 0.17 5.51 13.08
N GLN A 22 -0.38 4.36 12.68
CA GLN A 22 -0.98 4.20 11.35
C GLN A 22 -2.47 4.57 11.34
N ALA A 23 -2.79 5.82 11.67
CA ALA A 23 -4.11 6.38 11.40
C ALA A 23 -4.22 6.69 9.90
N HIS A 24 -4.61 5.68 9.10
CA HIS A 24 -4.85 5.85 7.67
C HIS A 24 -6.14 6.66 7.42
N ALA A 25 -6.05 7.99 7.49
CA ALA A 25 -7.08 8.85 6.94
C ALA A 25 -7.07 8.68 5.40
N GLY A 26 -8.15 8.16 4.82
CA GLY A 26 -8.26 7.88 3.38
C GLY A 26 -8.06 9.09 2.46
N GLY A 27 -8.07 10.31 3.01
CA GLY A 27 -7.81 11.55 2.25
C GLY A 27 -6.39 11.66 1.67
N TYR A 28 -5.41 10.92 2.20
CA TYR A 28 -4.03 10.89 1.69
C TYR A 28 -3.67 9.57 1.00
N GLN A 29 -4.65 8.74 0.66
CA GLN A 29 -4.39 7.48 -0.03
C GLN A 29 -3.98 7.73 -1.48
N ILE A 30 -2.74 7.37 -1.81
CA ILE A 30 -2.19 7.43 -3.17
C ILE A 30 -2.57 6.13 -3.91
N ASN A 31 -3.31 6.27 -5.00
CA ASN A 31 -3.82 5.14 -5.79
C ASN A 31 -2.94 4.80 -7.00
N GLU A 32 -2.00 5.68 -7.34
CA GLU A 32 -1.13 5.74 -8.53
C GLU A 32 -0.06 4.65 -8.59
N GLN A 33 -0.48 3.40 -8.47
CA GLN A 33 0.41 2.25 -8.37
C GLN A 33 0.46 1.41 -9.64
N SER A 34 -0.41 1.70 -10.60
CA SER A 34 -0.48 1.01 -11.88
C SER A 34 -0.74 2.01 -12.98
N VAL A 35 0.20 2.10 -13.93
CA VAL A 35 0.04 2.97 -15.11
C VAL A 35 -1.09 2.45 -16.01
N SER A 36 -1.21 1.12 -16.15
CA SER A 36 -2.35 0.53 -16.88
C SER A 36 -3.68 0.79 -16.15
N GLY A 37 -3.68 0.71 -14.82
CA GLY A 37 -4.80 1.04 -13.95
C GLY A 37 -5.31 2.48 -14.08
N GLN A 38 -4.39 3.44 -14.21
CA GLN A 38 -4.72 4.86 -14.32
C GLN A 38 -5.57 5.19 -15.54
N GLY A 39 -5.34 4.50 -16.67
CA GLY A 39 -6.09 4.73 -17.91
C GLY A 39 -7.60 4.51 -17.78
N TYR A 40 -8.03 3.74 -16.78
CA TYR A 40 -9.45 3.47 -16.49
C TYR A 40 -9.82 3.85 -15.05
N GLY A 41 -9.06 4.75 -14.41
CA GLY A 41 -9.36 5.24 -13.06
C GLY A 41 -9.28 4.17 -11.96
N HIS A 42 -8.51 3.11 -12.18
CA HIS A 42 -8.37 1.95 -11.29
C HIS A 42 -9.66 1.13 -11.08
N ALA A 43 -10.69 1.30 -11.93
CA ALA A 43 -11.90 0.50 -11.90
C ALA A 43 -11.62 -0.99 -12.19
N GLY A 44 -11.92 -1.88 -11.25
CA GLY A 44 -11.67 -3.31 -11.43
C GLY A 44 -10.19 -3.71 -11.37
N ARG A 45 -9.31 -2.88 -10.79
CA ARG A 45 -7.84 -3.12 -10.68
C ARG A 45 -7.43 -4.47 -10.08
N SER A 46 -8.30 -5.11 -9.29
CA SER A 46 -8.05 -6.44 -8.70
C SER A 46 -8.60 -7.60 -9.54
N SER A 47 -9.32 -7.30 -10.62
CA SER A 47 -9.96 -8.28 -11.50
C SER A 47 -9.41 -8.23 -12.92
N ASN A 48 -8.98 -7.04 -13.38
CA ASN A 48 -8.42 -6.85 -14.71
C ASN A 48 -6.92 -7.14 -14.71
N VAL A 49 -6.53 -8.24 -15.35
CA VAL A 49 -5.15 -8.68 -15.46
C VAL A 49 -4.51 -7.97 -16.66
N ASN A 50 -3.99 -6.76 -16.43
CA ASN A 50 -3.33 -5.98 -17.48
C ASN A 50 -1.79 -6.12 -17.46
N ASP A 51 -1.20 -6.14 -16.27
CA ASP A 51 0.24 -6.25 -16.08
C ASP A 51 0.56 -6.76 -14.65
N ALA A 52 1.85 -6.91 -14.32
CA ALA A 52 2.29 -7.42 -13.02
C ALA A 52 1.80 -6.64 -11.79
N THR A 53 1.31 -5.40 -11.95
CA THR A 53 0.77 -4.58 -10.85
C THR A 53 -0.52 -5.16 -10.26
N ILE A 54 -1.21 -6.09 -10.95
CA ILE A 54 -2.38 -6.77 -10.38
C ILE A 54 -2.06 -7.48 -9.07
N VAL A 55 -0.83 -7.97 -8.91
CA VAL A 55 -0.37 -8.68 -7.72
C VAL A 55 -0.50 -7.81 -6.47
N PHE A 56 -0.36 -6.49 -6.61
CA PHE A 56 -0.52 -5.55 -5.50
C PHE A 56 -1.96 -5.54 -4.97
N GLY A 57 -2.96 -5.56 -5.87
CA GLY A 57 -4.38 -5.52 -5.50
C GLY A 57 -5.04 -6.89 -5.35
N ASN A 58 -4.50 -7.92 -6.00
CA ASN A 58 -4.97 -9.30 -5.98
C ASN A 58 -3.85 -10.25 -6.40
N PRO A 59 -3.12 -10.86 -5.45
CA PRO A 59 -2.06 -11.83 -5.73
C PRO A 59 -2.54 -13.05 -6.53
N ALA A 60 -3.82 -13.44 -6.42
CA ALA A 60 -4.37 -14.54 -7.20
C ALA A 60 -4.48 -14.17 -8.70
N GLY A 61 -4.52 -12.88 -9.04
CA GLY A 61 -4.45 -12.40 -10.42
C GLY A 61 -3.15 -12.78 -11.14
N MET A 62 -2.10 -13.13 -10.39
CA MET A 62 -0.81 -13.56 -10.96
C MET A 62 -0.93 -14.83 -11.80
N SER A 63 -1.85 -15.74 -11.48
CA SER A 63 -2.03 -17.00 -12.22
C SER A 63 -2.55 -16.79 -13.65
N PHE A 64 -3.09 -15.60 -13.94
CA PHE A 64 -3.61 -15.23 -15.25
C PHE A 64 -2.60 -14.42 -16.08
N LEU A 65 -1.37 -14.19 -15.58
CA LEU A 65 -0.30 -13.59 -16.36
C LEU A 65 0.33 -14.66 -17.26
N ASP A 66 0.39 -14.41 -18.57
CA ASP A 66 0.87 -15.38 -19.57
C ASP A 66 2.33 -15.84 -19.38
N ARG A 67 3.14 -15.04 -18.70
CA ARG A 67 4.57 -15.28 -18.48
C ARG A 67 5.07 -14.44 -17.30
N ALA A 68 6.33 -14.67 -16.90
CA ALA A 68 7.03 -13.76 -16.01
C ALA A 68 7.06 -12.35 -16.59
N GLN A 69 6.56 -11.38 -15.82
CA GLN A 69 6.46 -9.98 -16.21
C GLN A 69 7.11 -9.10 -15.14
N VAL A 70 7.81 -8.06 -15.58
CA VAL A 70 8.32 -6.99 -14.72
C VAL A 70 7.70 -5.69 -15.22
N THR A 71 7.00 -4.99 -14.34
CA THR A 71 6.35 -3.72 -14.66
C THR A 71 6.96 -2.62 -13.80
N ALA A 72 7.38 -1.54 -14.44
CA ALA A 72 7.85 -0.33 -13.80
C ALA A 72 7.21 0.88 -14.48
N GLY A 73 6.86 1.90 -13.70
CA GLY A 73 6.23 3.11 -14.18
C GLY A 73 6.31 4.21 -13.14
N GLY A 74 6.14 5.46 -13.58
CA GLY A 74 6.14 6.63 -12.71
C GLY A 74 4.90 7.46 -12.98
N THR A 75 4.37 8.09 -11.94
CA THR A 75 3.21 8.99 -12.05
C THR A 75 3.56 10.33 -11.44
N TYR A 76 3.20 11.41 -12.13
CA TYR A 76 3.32 12.77 -11.63
C TYR A 76 1.92 13.32 -11.36
N LEU A 77 1.67 13.71 -10.11
CA LEU A 77 0.43 14.36 -9.69
C LEU A 77 0.67 15.86 -9.52
N ASN A 78 -0.01 16.66 -10.34
CA ASN A 78 -0.12 18.10 -10.12
C ASN A 78 -1.46 18.37 -9.44
N VAL A 79 -1.44 18.62 -8.13
CA VAL A 79 -2.62 18.84 -7.31
C VAL A 79 -2.69 20.32 -6.96
N ASN A 80 -3.77 20.99 -7.38
CA ASN A 80 -4.06 22.36 -6.95
C ASN A 80 -5.01 22.31 -5.75
N THR A 81 -4.68 22.98 -4.65
CA THR A 81 -5.54 23.06 -3.47
C THR A 81 -5.54 24.49 -2.94
N ASP A 82 -6.72 25.11 -2.90
CA ASP A 82 -6.95 26.33 -2.15
C ASP A 82 -7.34 25.96 -0.72
N ILE A 83 -6.41 26.15 0.22
CA ILE A 83 -6.65 25.97 1.66
C ILE A 83 -6.77 27.37 2.25
N ASN A 84 -7.97 27.75 2.69
CA ASN A 84 -8.25 28.98 3.44
C ASN A 84 -8.03 28.75 4.94
#